data_AF-A0A914QLH4-F1
#
_entry.id   AF-A0A914QLH4-F1
#
_cell.length_a   1.000
_cell.length_b   1.000
_cell.length_c   1.000
_cell.angle_alpha   90.00
_cell.angle_beta   90.00
_cell.angle_gamma   90.00
#
_symmetry.space_group_name_H-M   'P 1'
#
loop_
_entity.id
_entity.type
_entity.pdbx_description
1 polymer ?
#
loop_
_entity_poly.entity_id
_entity_poly.type
_entity_poly.pdbx_seq_one_letter_code
_entity_poly.pdbx_strand_id
1 'polypeptide(L)'
;MELQEQFEGLAGIEKALRDFNNKYSITNNQKQTILGHQAPLKDSIKKAQRQLLESNIQNAVENYRDKYSEKCLNEEMSKDLEIYTKCLDDAIISFHSLKMERINIILQELWSTVYDGNDIEAIRIKSDPVGGSDKRKSYNYSVVMIVDGKELEMRDRCSAGQKVLASILIRIALAEVFAASCPILALDEPTTNLDVDKIDNIGHMLTRLIESRGDHIQLVVITHDKQLVSLLHLSCRPEYVYGLSKNEYSVSKLKRHTRIGDTQDVY
;
A
#
# COMPACT_ATOMS: atom_id res chain seq x y z
N MET A 1 -37.38 106.02 59.66
CA MET A 1 -37.37 105.89 58.19
C MET A 1 -36.11 105.14 57.73
N GLU A 2 -34.91 105.46 58.24
CA GLU A 2 -33.65 104.77 57.88
C GLU A 2 -33.58 103.26 58.21
N LEU A 3 -34.23 102.80 59.29
CA LEU A 3 -34.26 101.38 59.67
C LEU A 3 -35.09 100.50 58.71
N GLN A 4 -36.03 101.08 57.96
CA GLN A 4 -36.97 100.34 57.12
C GLN A 4 -36.38 100.08 55.71
N GLU A 5 -35.62 101.04 55.16
CA GLU A 5 -34.84 100.86 53.94
C GLU A 5 -33.67 99.88 54.12
N GLN A 6 -33.02 99.86 55.30
CA GLN A 6 -31.99 98.86 55.60
C GLN A 6 -32.58 97.43 55.68
N PHE A 7 -33.80 97.28 56.21
CA PHE A 7 -34.52 96.00 56.25
C PHE A 7 -34.95 95.52 54.86
N GLU A 8 -35.40 96.41 53.97
CA GLU A 8 -35.72 96.07 52.58
C GLU A 8 -34.47 95.70 51.77
N GLY A 9 -33.33 96.38 52.01
CA GLY A 9 -32.03 96.03 51.43
C GLY A 9 -31.52 94.67 51.90
N LEU A 10 -31.65 94.36 53.20
CA LEU A 10 -31.32 93.05 53.78
C LEU A 10 -32.22 91.93 53.21
N ALA A 11 -33.52 92.18 53.06
CA ALA A 11 -34.46 91.22 52.47
C ALA A 11 -34.19 90.95 50.98
N GLY A 12 -33.78 91.97 50.22
CA GLY A 12 -33.34 91.82 48.83
C GLY A 12 -32.07 91.00 48.69
N ILE A 13 -31.10 91.21 49.59
CA ILE A 13 -29.85 90.42 49.65
C ILE A 13 -30.16 88.98 50.06
N GLU A 14 -31.02 88.73 51.05
CA GLU A 14 -31.44 87.38 51.45
C GLU A 14 -32.13 86.61 50.31
N LYS A 15 -32.99 87.29 49.53
CA LYS A 15 -33.64 86.69 48.38
C LYS A 15 -32.64 86.32 47.28
N ALA A 16 -31.71 87.23 46.95
CA ALA A 16 -30.64 86.95 46.00
C ALA A 16 -29.72 85.81 46.47
N LEU A 17 -29.45 85.71 47.77
CA LEU A 17 -28.63 84.66 48.37
C LEU A 17 -29.36 83.31 48.35
N ARG A 18 -30.69 83.27 48.54
CA ARG A 18 -31.52 82.09 48.32
C ARG A 18 -31.54 81.64 46.86
N ASP A 19 -31.75 82.56 45.92
CA ASP A 19 -31.80 82.25 44.50
C ASP A 19 -30.44 81.75 44.00
N PHE A 20 -29.35 82.36 44.49
CA PHE A 20 -27.98 81.89 44.24
C PHE A 20 -27.75 80.49 44.82
N ASN A 21 -28.15 80.22 46.07
CA ASN A 21 -28.02 78.90 46.68
C ASN A 21 -28.87 77.84 45.98
N ASN A 22 -30.06 78.17 45.51
CA ASN A 22 -30.90 77.27 44.72
C ASN A 22 -30.24 76.95 43.38
N LYS A 23 -29.74 77.98 42.67
CA LYS A 23 -29.05 77.78 41.39
C LYS A 23 -27.74 77.01 41.57
N TYR A 24 -27.01 77.26 42.66
CA TYR A 24 -25.82 76.50 43.05
C TYR A 24 -26.16 75.04 43.35
N SER A 25 -27.23 74.78 44.11
CA SER A 25 -27.73 73.43 44.40
C SER A 25 -28.11 72.66 43.14
N ILE A 26 -28.87 73.28 42.23
CA ILE A 26 -29.27 72.67 40.95
C ILE A 26 -28.05 72.35 40.08
N THR A 27 -27.13 73.32 39.94
CA THR A 27 -25.90 73.15 39.14
C THR A 27 -25.00 72.08 39.76
N ASN A 28 -24.92 72.04 41.09
CA ASN A 28 -24.13 71.03 41.81
C ASN A 28 -24.75 69.63 41.67
N ASN A 29 -26.08 69.50 41.74
CA ASN A 29 -26.78 68.24 41.49
C ASN A 29 -26.56 67.76 40.04
N GLN A 30 -26.70 68.65 39.04
CA GLN A 30 -26.40 68.32 37.65
C GLN A 30 -24.94 67.87 37.48
N LYS A 31 -23.99 68.55 38.14
CA LYS A 31 -22.58 68.15 38.17
C LYS A 31 -22.40 66.76 38.78
N GLN A 32 -23.07 66.44 39.88
CA GLN A 32 -23.03 65.10 40.50
C GLN A 32 -23.65 64.03 39.59
N THR A 33 -24.76 64.34 38.91
CA THR A 33 -25.38 63.43 37.95
C THR A 33 -24.45 63.16 36.77
N ILE A 34 -23.82 64.18 36.20
CA ILE A 34 -22.86 64.02 35.09
C ILE A 34 -21.62 63.24 35.53
N LEU A 35 -21.09 63.53 36.73
CA LEU A 35 -19.97 62.78 37.33
C LEU A 35 -20.33 61.30 37.55
N GLY A 36 -21.56 61.02 38.00
CA GLY A 36 -22.09 59.68 38.18
C GLY A 36 -22.17 58.88 36.87
N HIS A 37 -22.51 59.53 35.75
CA HIS A 37 -22.48 58.90 34.42
C HIS A 37 -21.05 58.78 33.85
N GLN A 38 -20.14 59.68 34.22
CA GLN A 38 -18.76 59.67 33.72
C GLN A 38 -17.95 58.49 34.28
N ALA A 39 -18.19 58.09 35.53
CA ALA A 39 -17.50 56.97 36.18
C ALA A 39 -17.66 55.62 35.45
N PRO A 40 -18.88 55.11 35.16
CA PRO A 40 -19.07 53.84 34.46
C PRO A 40 -18.59 53.87 33.01
N LEU A 41 -18.66 55.03 32.34
CA LEU A 41 -18.09 55.21 31.01
C LEU A 41 -16.56 55.09 31.03
N LYS A 42 -15.89 55.73 32.01
CA LYS A 42 -14.44 55.59 32.19
C LYS A 42 -14.01 54.15 32.49
N ASP A 43 -14.79 53.43 33.30
CA ASP A 43 -14.52 52.03 33.61
C ASP A 43 -14.74 51.12 32.38
N SER A 44 -15.77 51.39 31.57
CA SER A 44 -15.97 50.67 30.30
C SER A 44 -14.84 50.91 29.31
N ILE A 45 -14.36 52.14 29.19
CA ILE A 45 -13.20 52.47 28.34
C ILE A 45 -11.96 51.71 28.84
N LYS A 46 -11.69 51.69 30.15
CA LYS A 46 -10.58 50.91 30.71
C LYS A 46 -10.71 49.42 30.45
N LYS A 47 -11.91 48.85 30.56
CA LYS A 47 -12.18 47.44 30.23
C LYS A 47 -11.88 47.15 28.75
N ALA A 48 -12.41 47.97 27.84
CA ALA A 48 -12.17 47.82 26.41
C ALA A 48 -10.68 47.96 26.07
N GLN A 49 -9.97 48.90 26.70
CA GLN A 49 -8.52 49.06 26.53
C GLN A 49 -7.73 47.84 27.03
N ARG A 50 -8.13 47.24 28.17
CA ARG A 50 -7.50 46.00 28.66
C ARG A 50 -7.74 44.83 27.73
N GLN A 51 -8.95 44.68 27.19
CA GLN A 51 -9.26 43.65 26.20
C GLN A 51 -8.43 43.83 24.92
N LEU A 52 -8.22 45.06 24.47
CA LEU A 52 -7.36 45.37 23.32
C LEU A 52 -5.87 45.01 23.54
N LEU A 53 -5.44 44.90 24.80
CA LEU A 53 -4.09 44.50 25.20
C LEU A 53 -3.96 42.98 25.42
N GLU A 54 -5.06 42.23 25.39
CA GLU A 54 -5.00 40.77 25.46
C GLU A 54 -4.26 40.23 24.23
N SER A 55 -3.32 39.29 24.43
CA SER A 55 -2.42 38.80 23.38
C SER A 55 -3.16 38.15 22.21
N ASN A 56 -4.32 37.55 22.48
CA ASN A 56 -5.27 37.00 21.52
C ASN A 56 -5.86 38.06 20.58
N ILE A 57 -6.02 39.31 21.03
CA ILE A 57 -6.51 40.42 20.20
C ILE A 57 -5.34 41.18 19.55
N GLN A 58 -4.25 41.42 20.29
CA GLN A 58 -3.06 42.07 19.74
C GLN A 58 -2.44 41.28 18.57
N ASN A 59 -2.31 39.96 18.73
CA ASN A 59 -1.74 39.10 17.71
C ASN A 59 -2.81 38.51 16.80
N ALA A 60 -4.06 38.98 16.84
CA ALA A 60 -5.16 38.40 16.07
C ALA A 60 -4.87 38.36 14.57
N VAL A 61 -4.23 39.40 14.04
CA VAL A 61 -3.89 39.49 12.61
C VAL A 61 -2.77 38.53 12.24
N GLU A 62 -1.75 38.41 13.08
CA GLU A 62 -0.62 37.51 12.88
C GLU A 62 -1.07 36.04 13.01
N ASN A 63 -1.79 35.72 14.08
CA ASN A 63 -2.42 34.42 14.29
C ASN A 63 -3.37 34.04 13.13
N TYR A 64 -4.15 35.00 12.62
CA TYR A 64 -5.00 34.78 11.46
C TYR A 64 -4.18 34.46 10.21
N ARG A 65 -3.11 35.21 9.94
CA ARG A 65 -2.23 34.97 8.78
C ARG A 65 -1.56 33.61 8.86
N ASP A 66 -1.05 33.23 10.03
CA ASP A 66 -0.40 31.94 10.24
C ASP A 66 -1.39 30.79 10.04
N LYS A 67 -2.57 30.88 10.68
CA LYS A 67 -3.62 29.86 10.54
C LYS A 67 -4.19 29.78 9.14
N TYR A 68 -4.33 30.91 8.46
CA TYR A 68 -4.77 30.96 7.07
C TYR A 68 -3.74 30.32 6.13
N SER A 69 -2.45 30.58 6.37
CA SER A 69 -1.36 29.96 5.60
C SER A 69 -1.30 28.45 5.82
N GLU A 70 -1.41 28.00 7.07
CA GLU A 70 -1.48 26.58 7.43
C GLU A 70 -2.70 25.90 6.77
N LYS A 71 -3.86 26.57 6.77
CA LYS A 71 -5.06 26.08 6.09
C LYS A 71 -4.83 25.92 4.58
N CYS A 72 -4.32 26.95 3.90
CA CYS A 72 -4.07 26.90 2.46
C CYS A 72 -3.06 25.80 2.11
N LEU A 73 -2.00 25.66 2.91
CA LEU A 73 -1.00 24.61 2.73
C LEU A 73 -1.62 23.22 2.89
N ASN A 74 -2.43 23.00 3.92
CA ASN A 74 -3.10 21.72 4.15
C ASN A 74 -4.10 21.38 3.03
N GLU A 75 -4.81 22.38 2.49
CA GLU A 75 -5.71 22.19 1.35
C GLU A 75 -4.96 21.74 0.09
N GLU A 76 -3.81 22.34 -0.22
CA GLU A 76 -2.96 21.92 -1.35
C GLU A 76 -2.32 20.55 -1.11
N MET A 77 -1.79 20.30 0.09
CA MET A 77 -1.21 18.99 0.44
C MET A 77 -2.24 17.86 0.35
N SER A 78 -3.50 18.12 0.75
CA SER A 78 -4.59 17.14 0.62
C SER A 78 -4.85 16.79 -0.85
N LYS A 79 -4.87 17.78 -1.75
CA LYS A 79 -5.04 17.57 -3.19
C LYS A 79 -3.89 16.75 -3.78
N ASP A 80 -2.66 17.09 -3.41
CA ASP A 80 -1.47 16.36 -3.89
C ASP A 80 -1.50 14.89 -3.43
N LEU A 81 -1.87 14.64 -2.16
CA LEU A 81 -2.01 13.27 -1.64
C LEU A 81 -3.08 12.45 -2.37
N GLU A 82 -4.20 13.08 -2.75
CA GLU A 82 -5.22 12.43 -3.57
C GLU A 82 -4.67 12.06 -4.96
N ILE A 83 -3.90 12.95 -5.59
CA ILE A 83 -3.25 12.70 -6.89
C ILE A 83 -2.25 11.54 -6.76
N TYR A 84 -1.35 11.57 -5.77
CA TYR A 84 -0.37 10.51 -5.57
C TYR A 84 -1.01 9.15 -5.29
N THR A 85 -2.08 9.14 -4.49
CA THR A 85 -2.83 7.91 -4.20
C THR A 85 -3.40 7.32 -5.49
N LYS A 86 -4.02 8.15 -6.33
CA LYS A 86 -4.57 7.71 -7.62
C LYS A 86 -3.47 7.22 -8.58
N CYS A 87 -2.37 7.97 -8.71
CA CYS A 87 -1.27 7.58 -9.59
C CYS A 87 -0.62 6.25 -9.15
N LEU A 88 -0.42 6.07 -7.85
CA LEU A 88 0.08 4.81 -7.30
C LEU A 88 -0.90 3.66 -7.59
N ASP A 89 -2.19 3.93 -7.43
CA ASP A 89 -3.23 2.96 -7.70
C ASP A 89 -3.25 2.50 -9.15
N ASP A 90 -3.16 3.44 -10.10
CA ASP A 90 -3.10 3.16 -11.53
C ASP A 90 -1.81 2.41 -11.89
N ALA A 91 -0.68 2.80 -11.31
CA ALA A 91 0.61 2.14 -11.52
C ALA A 91 0.58 0.67 -11.06
N ILE A 92 -0.05 0.37 -9.91
CA ILE A 92 -0.18 -1.01 -9.41
C ILE A 92 -1.04 -1.87 -10.35
N ILE A 93 -2.16 -1.35 -10.85
CA ILE A 93 -3.04 -2.07 -11.78
C ILE A 93 -2.32 -2.35 -13.09
N SER A 94 -1.63 -1.33 -13.62
CA SER A 94 -0.86 -1.43 -14.85
C SER A 94 0.29 -2.44 -14.71
N PHE A 95 1.05 -2.37 -13.61
CA PHE A 95 2.13 -3.31 -13.31
C PHE A 95 1.61 -4.75 -13.23
N HIS A 96 0.51 -4.98 -12.51
CA HIS A 96 -0.09 -6.31 -12.38
C HIS A 96 -0.53 -6.87 -13.73
N SER A 97 -1.24 -6.07 -14.54
CA SER A 97 -1.72 -6.47 -15.87
C SER A 97 -0.56 -6.84 -16.79
N LEU A 98 0.47 -6.01 -16.83
CA LEU A 98 1.68 -6.24 -17.62
C LEU A 98 2.42 -7.52 -17.20
N LYS A 99 2.49 -7.78 -15.88
CA LYS A 99 3.15 -8.98 -15.36
C LYS A 99 2.35 -10.25 -15.67
N MET A 100 1.01 -10.22 -15.55
CA MET A 100 0.15 -11.35 -15.91
C MET A 100 0.21 -11.67 -17.40
N GLU A 101 0.20 -10.66 -18.26
CA GLU A 101 0.38 -10.84 -19.70
C GLU A 101 1.72 -11.52 -20.02
N ARG A 102 2.81 -11.02 -19.41
CA ARG A 102 4.14 -11.61 -19.63
C ARG A 102 4.25 -13.05 -19.15
N ILE A 103 3.64 -13.39 -18.01
CA ILE A 103 3.57 -14.78 -17.52
C ILE A 103 2.86 -15.66 -18.53
N ASN A 104 1.73 -15.21 -19.07
CA ASN A 104 0.94 -15.99 -20.02
C ASN A 104 1.63 -16.22 -21.36
N ILE A 105 2.42 -15.24 -21.83
CA ILE A 105 3.25 -15.41 -23.04
C ILE A 105 4.28 -16.53 -22.84
N ILE A 106 5.05 -16.46 -21.75
CA ILE A 106 6.08 -17.47 -21.42
C ILE A 106 5.43 -18.83 -21.21
N LEU A 107 4.31 -18.87 -20.48
CA LEU A 107 3.61 -20.12 -20.19
C LEU A 107 3.08 -20.80 -21.45
N GLN A 108 2.58 -20.02 -22.41
CA GLN A 108 2.13 -20.55 -23.71
C GLN A 108 3.29 -21.13 -24.52
N GLU A 109 4.44 -20.45 -24.55
CA GLU A 109 5.66 -20.95 -25.20
C GLU A 109 6.14 -22.27 -24.57
N LEU A 110 6.26 -22.29 -23.24
CA LEU A 110 6.66 -23.48 -22.48
C LEU A 110 5.69 -24.64 -22.70
N TRP A 111 4.38 -24.40 -22.64
CA TRP A 111 3.38 -25.45 -22.84
C TRP A 111 3.51 -26.10 -24.22
N SER A 112 3.55 -25.29 -25.28
CA SER A 112 3.65 -25.76 -26.67
C SER A 112 4.93 -26.55 -26.97
N THR A 113 5.98 -26.36 -26.16
CA THR A 113 7.27 -27.03 -26.33
C THR A 113 7.32 -28.42 -25.67
N VAL A 114 6.43 -28.69 -24.73
CA VAL A 114 6.57 -29.77 -23.74
C VAL A 114 5.39 -30.72 -23.74
N TYR A 115 4.20 -30.18 -23.99
CA TYR A 115 2.98 -30.94 -24.03
C TYR A 115 2.73 -31.43 -25.45
N ASP A 116 2.90 -32.74 -25.68
CA ASP A 116 2.66 -33.38 -26.98
C ASP A 116 1.21 -33.87 -27.15
N GLY A 117 0.32 -33.55 -26.20
CA GLY A 117 -1.08 -33.95 -26.27
C GLY A 117 -1.88 -33.05 -27.22
N ASN A 118 -2.80 -33.65 -27.98
CA ASN A 118 -3.67 -32.93 -28.92
C ASN A 118 -4.95 -32.37 -28.28
N ASP A 119 -5.13 -32.57 -26.97
CA ASP A 119 -6.33 -32.23 -26.22
C ASP A 119 -6.30 -30.83 -25.60
N ILE A 120 -5.13 -30.23 -25.38
CA ILE A 120 -4.98 -28.90 -24.78
C ILE A 120 -3.99 -28.07 -25.59
N GLU A 121 -4.50 -27.00 -26.21
CA GLU A 121 -3.70 -26.11 -27.05
C GLU A 121 -2.75 -25.23 -26.25
N ALA A 122 -3.24 -24.66 -25.15
CA ALA A 122 -2.47 -23.77 -24.29
C ALA A 122 -3.07 -23.68 -22.88
N ILE A 123 -2.27 -23.22 -21.93
CA ILE A 123 -2.72 -22.89 -20.58
C ILE A 123 -2.40 -21.43 -20.25
N ARG A 124 -3.25 -20.79 -19.44
CA ARG A 124 -3.12 -19.40 -19.02
C ARG A 124 -3.56 -19.22 -17.57
N ILE A 125 -2.99 -18.23 -16.91
CA ILE A 125 -3.45 -17.73 -15.62
C ILE A 125 -4.37 -16.55 -15.89
N LYS A 126 -5.62 -16.68 -15.47
CA LYS A 126 -6.62 -15.63 -15.52
C LYS A 126 -6.68 -14.92 -14.18
N SER A 127 -6.67 -13.60 -14.19
CA SER A 127 -6.80 -12.75 -13.01
C SER A 127 -8.03 -11.85 -13.15
N ASP A 128 -9.09 -12.19 -12.44
CA ASP A 128 -10.34 -11.42 -12.45
C ASP A 128 -10.41 -10.50 -11.22
N PRO A 129 -10.64 -9.18 -11.38
CA PRO A 129 -10.78 -8.28 -10.24
C PRO A 129 -12.08 -8.58 -9.48
N VAL A 130 -12.01 -8.66 -8.16
CA VAL A 130 -13.18 -8.86 -7.30
C VAL A 130 -13.87 -7.52 -7.11
N GLY A 131 -15.05 -7.36 -7.70
CA GLY A 131 -15.89 -6.16 -7.52
C GLY A 131 -16.49 -6.10 -6.12
N GLY A 132 -15.88 -5.32 -5.23
CA GLY A 132 -16.39 -5.03 -3.89
C GLY A 132 -16.01 -3.62 -3.47
N SER A 133 -16.87 -2.96 -2.69
CA SER A 133 -16.75 -1.56 -2.22
C SER A 133 -15.52 -1.28 -1.34
N ASP A 134 -14.74 -2.31 -1.00
CA ASP A 134 -13.55 -2.16 -0.18
C ASP A 134 -12.36 -1.76 -1.04
N LYS A 135 -11.64 -0.74 -0.58
CA LYS A 135 -10.41 -0.16 -1.18
C LYS A 135 -9.25 -1.15 -1.34
N ARG A 136 -9.46 -2.45 -1.12
CA ARG A 136 -8.48 -3.52 -1.37
C ARG A 136 -8.76 -4.15 -2.72
N LYS A 137 -7.83 -3.94 -3.64
CA LYS A 137 -7.79 -4.57 -4.97
C LYS A 137 -7.54 -6.07 -4.81
N SER A 138 -8.61 -6.81 -4.60
CA SER A 138 -8.59 -8.27 -4.53
C SER A 138 -8.74 -8.85 -5.94
N TYR A 139 -7.99 -9.90 -6.23
CA TYR A 139 -8.04 -10.61 -7.51
C TYR A 139 -8.31 -12.09 -7.26
N ASN A 140 -9.20 -12.65 -8.06
CA ASN A 140 -9.41 -14.08 -8.17
C ASN A 140 -8.52 -14.62 -9.28
N TYR A 141 -7.67 -15.59 -8.93
CA TYR A 141 -6.82 -16.27 -9.89
C TYR A 141 -7.38 -17.65 -10.20
N SER A 142 -7.43 -17.97 -11.50
CA SER A 142 -7.78 -19.30 -11.99
C SER A 142 -6.83 -19.71 -13.09
N VAL A 143 -6.53 -20.99 -13.17
CA VAL A 143 -5.76 -21.54 -14.28
C VAL A 143 -6.77 -22.08 -15.30
N VAL A 144 -6.68 -21.58 -16.52
CA VAL A 144 -7.55 -21.93 -17.64
C VAL A 144 -6.73 -22.63 -18.73
N MET A 145 -7.37 -23.56 -19.43
CA MET A 145 -6.85 -24.23 -20.61
C MET A 145 -7.67 -23.82 -21.83
N ILE A 146 -7.04 -23.83 -22.99
CA ILE A 146 -7.66 -23.56 -24.28
C ILE A 146 -7.83 -24.90 -25.00
N VAL A 147 -9.09 -25.24 -25.31
CA VAL A 147 -9.47 -26.47 -26.01
C VAL A 147 -10.44 -26.09 -27.11
N ASP A 148 -10.12 -26.41 -28.37
CA ASP A 148 -10.90 -26.02 -29.56
C ASP A 148 -11.21 -24.52 -29.59
N GLY A 149 -10.20 -23.69 -29.26
CA GLY A 149 -10.34 -22.24 -29.14
C GLY A 149 -11.25 -21.74 -28.00
N LYS A 150 -11.70 -22.60 -27.09
CA LYS A 150 -12.52 -22.22 -25.92
C LYS A 150 -11.72 -22.26 -24.63
N GLU A 151 -11.92 -21.25 -23.79
CA GLU A 151 -11.33 -21.19 -22.45
C GLU A 151 -12.14 -22.00 -21.44
N LEU A 152 -11.48 -22.94 -20.76
CA LEU A 152 -12.07 -23.81 -19.75
C LEU A 152 -11.22 -23.78 -18.48
N GLU A 153 -11.84 -23.77 -17.31
CA GLU A 153 -11.11 -23.84 -16.05
C GLU A 153 -10.49 -25.24 -15.87
N MET A 154 -9.18 -25.30 -15.62
CA MET A 154 -8.43 -26.56 -15.46
C MET A 154 -8.80 -27.32 -14.19
N ARG A 155 -9.32 -26.60 -13.19
CA ARG A 155 -9.73 -27.19 -11.91
C ARG A 155 -10.74 -28.31 -12.16
N ASP A 156 -10.43 -29.48 -11.59
CA ASP A 156 -11.24 -30.71 -11.68
C ASP A 156 -11.47 -31.26 -13.11
N ARG A 157 -10.81 -30.70 -14.13
CA ARG A 157 -10.93 -31.12 -15.54
C ARG A 157 -9.65 -31.70 -16.13
N CYS A 158 -8.54 -31.60 -15.41
CA CYS A 158 -7.24 -32.12 -15.84
C CYS A 158 -6.83 -33.39 -15.08
N SER A 159 -6.09 -34.25 -15.77
CA SER A 159 -5.44 -35.43 -15.18
C SER A 159 -4.38 -35.05 -14.14
N ALA A 160 -3.99 -36.01 -13.30
CA ALA A 160 -2.93 -35.78 -12.30
C ALA A 160 -1.62 -35.33 -12.96
N GLY A 161 -1.23 -35.94 -14.09
CA GLY A 161 -0.01 -35.56 -14.79
C GLY A 161 -0.06 -34.19 -15.45
N GLN A 162 -1.20 -33.81 -16.05
CA GLN A 162 -1.40 -32.45 -16.57
C GLN A 162 -1.30 -31.39 -15.46
N LYS A 163 -1.82 -31.68 -14.26
CA LYS A 163 -1.71 -30.78 -13.10
C LYS A 163 -0.28 -30.60 -12.64
N VAL A 164 0.49 -31.69 -12.57
CA VAL A 164 1.92 -31.64 -12.19
C VAL A 164 2.72 -30.84 -13.20
N LEU A 165 2.53 -31.12 -14.50
CA LEU A 165 3.20 -30.40 -15.58
C LEU A 165 2.86 -28.90 -15.55
N ALA A 166 1.57 -28.55 -15.53
CA ALA A 166 1.13 -27.16 -15.48
C ALA A 166 1.71 -26.42 -14.26
N SER A 167 1.74 -27.07 -13.10
CA SER A 167 2.32 -26.50 -11.87
C SER A 167 3.81 -26.17 -12.02
N ILE A 168 4.60 -27.09 -12.61
CA ILE A 168 6.04 -26.87 -12.86
C ILE A 168 6.24 -25.70 -13.83
N LEU A 169 5.52 -25.68 -14.95
CA LEU A 169 5.64 -24.63 -15.96
C LEU A 169 5.21 -23.26 -15.43
N ILE A 170 4.15 -23.20 -14.62
CA ILE A 170 3.73 -21.96 -13.95
C ILE A 170 4.83 -21.43 -13.02
N ARG A 171 5.48 -22.31 -12.24
CA ARG A 171 6.58 -21.90 -11.36
C ARG A 171 7.77 -21.34 -12.13
N ILE A 172 8.12 -21.95 -13.26
CA ILE A 172 9.16 -21.46 -14.17
C ILE A 172 8.79 -20.07 -14.69
N ALA A 173 7.58 -19.90 -15.23
CA ALA A 173 7.13 -18.62 -15.80
C ALA A 173 7.10 -17.50 -14.73
N LEU A 174 6.66 -17.83 -13.51
CA LEU A 174 6.70 -16.89 -12.38
C LEU A 174 8.13 -16.50 -12.01
N ALA A 175 9.03 -17.47 -11.91
CA ALA A 175 10.43 -17.21 -11.61
C ALA A 175 11.08 -16.30 -12.66
N GLU A 176 10.78 -16.49 -13.94
CA GLU A 176 11.30 -15.64 -15.00
C GLU A 176 10.79 -14.19 -14.92
N VAL A 177 9.51 -14.01 -14.64
CA VAL A 177 8.88 -12.68 -14.65
C VAL A 177 9.23 -11.85 -13.39
N PHE A 178 9.41 -12.53 -12.26
CA PHE A 178 9.61 -11.89 -10.96
C PHE A 178 11.04 -12.00 -10.40
N ALA A 179 11.78 -13.06 -10.73
CA ALA A 179 13.09 -13.36 -10.15
C ALA A 179 14.25 -13.18 -11.14
N ALA A 180 14.20 -12.12 -11.96
CA ALA A 180 15.19 -11.80 -13.00
C ALA A 180 16.66 -11.76 -12.51
N SER A 181 16.92 -11.69 -11.20
CA SER A 181 18.26 -11.67 -10.60
C SER A 181 18.66 -12.95 -9.84
N CYS A 182 17.77 -13.95 -9.70
CA CYS A 182 18.08 -15.20 -8.98
C CYS A 182 17.32 -16.39 -9.60
N PRO A 183 17.87 -17.03 -10.64
CA PRO A 183 17.22 -18.09 -11.37
C PRO A 183 17.57 -19.46 -10.77
N ILE A 184 17.28 -19.68 -9.49
CA ILE A 184 17.40 -21.01 -8.88
C ILE A 184 16.01 -21.65 -8.87
N LEU A 185 15.89 -22.82 -9.49
CA LEU A 185 14.67 -23.63 -9.47
C LEU A 185 14.96 -24.96 -8.78
N ALA A 186 14.21 -25.27 -7.72
CA ALA A 186 14.25 -26.56 -7.05
C ALA A 186 12.97 -27.34 -7.32
N LEU A 187 13.11 -28.57 -7.82
CA LEU A 187 12.02 -29.50 -8.08
C LEU A 187 12.18 -30.71 -7.17
N ASP A 188 11.22 -30.91 -6.27
CA ASP A 188 11.16 -32.06 -5.36
C ASP A 188 10.16 -33.07 -5.89
N GLU A 189 10.67 -34.25 -6.26
CA GLU A 189 9.94 -35.37 -6.88
C GLU A 189 8.98 -34.96 -8.01
N PRO A 190 9.50 -34.37 -9.11
CA PRO A 190 8.68 -33.86 -10.21
C PRO A 190 7.99 -34.96 -11.02
N THR A 191 8.32 -36.23 -10.80
CA THR A 191 7.72 -37.39 -11.50
C THR A 191 6.49 -37.97 -10.80
N THR A 192 6.09 -37.39 -9.65
CA THR A 192 4.93 -37.87 -8.89
C THR A 192 3.66 -37.94 -9.76
N ASN A 193 3.02 -39.10 -9.84
CA ASN A 193 1.82 -39.37 -10.65
C ASN A 193 2.00 -39.17 -12.17
N LEU A 194 3.23 -39.29 -12.68
CA LEU A 194 3.52 -39.31 -14.11
C LEU A 194 3.75 -40.75 -14.59
N ASP A 195 3.28 -41.03 -15.81
CA ASP A 195 3.66 -42.21 -16.57
C ASP A 195 5.02 -41.99 -17.25
N VAL A 196 5.61 -43.10 -17.69
CA VAL A 196 6.96 -43.17 -18.30
C VAL A 196 7.11 -42.15 -19.43
N ASP A 197 6.13 -42.06 -20.33
CA ASP A 197 6.17 -41.13 -21.47
C ASP A 197 6.18 -39.66 -21.01
N LYS A 198 5.42 -39.31 -19.96
CA LYS A 198 5.43 -37.94 -19.41
C LYS A 198 6.73 -37.62 -18.67
N ILE A 199 7.39 -38.62 -18.07
CA ILE A 199 8.70 -38.46 -17.43
C ILE A 199 9.75 -38.09 -18.49
N ASP A 200 9.74 -38.77 -19.64
CA ASP A 200 10.62 -38.42 -20.77
C ASP A 200 10.38 -36.98 -21.25
N ASN A 201 9.11 -36.60 -21.42
CA ASN A 201 8.74 -35.25 -21.85
C ASN A 201 9.21 -34.16 -20.87
N ILE A 202 9.09 -34.41 -19.55
CA ILE A 202 9.62 -33.49 -18.54
C ILE A 202 11.15 -33.43 -18.57
N GLY A 203 11.83 -34.58 -18.73
CA GLY A 203 13.29 -34.61 -18.86
C GLY A 203 13.78 -33.78 -20.05
N HIS A 204 13.14 -33.94 -21.22
CA HIS A 204 13.43 -33.15 -22.41
C HIS A 204 13.11 -31.67 -22.24
N MET A 205 12.00 -31.34 -21.57
CA MET A 205 11.65 -29.96 -21.23
C MET A 205 12.70 -29.28 -20.36
N LEU A 206 13.06 -29.92 -19.24
CA LEU A 206 14.04 -29.37 -18.30
C LEU A 206 15.39 -29.17 -18.98
N THR A 207 15.77 -30.11 -19.85
CA THR A 207 16.95 -30.00 -20.70
C THR A 207 16.86 -28.77 -21.61
N ARG A 208 15.80 -28.63 -22.40
CA ARG A 208 15.59 -27.48 -23.30
C ARG A 208 15.58 -26.15 -22.55
N LEU A 209 15.00 -26.15 -21.35
CA LEU A 209 14.95 -24.97 -20.49
C LEU A 209 16.35 -24.59 -19.99
N ILE A 210 17.19 -25.56 -19.63
CA ILE A 210 18.60 -25.31 -19.29
C ILE A 210 19.37 -24.83 -20.51
N GLU A 211 19.23 -25.49 -21.66
CA GLU A 211 19.92 -25.14 -22.90
C GLU A 211 19.57 -23.74 -23.41
N SER A 212 18.29 -23.38 -23.40
CA SER A 212 17.82 -22.06 -23.85
C SER A 212 18.31 -20.90 -22.97
N ARG A 213 18.61 -21.16 -21.69
CA ARG A 213 19.01 -20.12 -20.72
C ARG A 213 20.50 -20.13 -20.38
N GLY A 214 21.21 -21.20 -20.72
CA GLY A 214 22.64 -21.36 -20.45
C GLY A 214 22.97 -21.16 -18.98
N ASP A 215 24.02 -20.38 -18.70
CA ASP A 215 24.54 -20.13 -17.34
C ASP A 215 23.62 -19.28 -16.45
N HIS A 216 22.49 -18.80 -16.97
CA HIS A 216 21.54 -17.96 -16.25
C HIS A 216 20.45 -18.76 -15.54
N ILE A 217 20.63 -20.06 -15.28
CA ILE A 217 19.68 -20.85 -14.47
C ILE A 217 20.40 -21.98 -13.73
N GLN A 218 20.04 -22.15 -12.45
CA GLN A 218 20.47 -23.27 -11.64
C GLN A 218 19.25 -24.15 -11.33
N LEU A 219 19.24 -25.36 -11.86
CA LEU A 219 18.20 -26.35 -11.59
C LEU A 219 18.70 -27.36 -10.54
N VAL A 220 17.93 -27.55 -9.48
CA VAL A 220 18.12 -28.60 -8.48
C VAL A 220 16.95 -29.57 -8.58
N VAL A 221 17.22 -30.83 -8.89
CA VAL A 221 16.19 -31.88 -8.95
C VAL A 221 16.46 -32.90 -7.86
N ILE A 222 15.45 -33.14 -7.03
CA ILE A 222 15.43 -34.21 -6.03
C ILE A 222 14.49 -35.27 -6.58
N THR A 223 15.02 -36.48 -6.83
CA THR A 223 14.18 -37.58 -7.26
C THR A 223 14.76 -38.95 -6.93
N HIS A 224 13.88 -39.93 -6.74
CA HIS A 224 14.20 -41.36 -6.74
C HIS A 224 13.96 -42.04 -8.10
N ASP A 225 13.49 -41.29 -9.10
CA ASP A 225 13.22 -41.80 -10.45
C ASP A 225 14.51 -41.94 -11.27
N LYS A 226 14.87 -43.19 -11.56
CA LYS A 226 16.11 -43.54 -12.29
C LYS A 226 16.10 -43.06 -13.74
N GLN A 227 14.93 -43.03 -14.38
CA GLN A 227 14.80 -42.63 -15.77
C GLN A 227 15.04 -41.13 -15.90
N LEU A 228 14.41 -40.32 -15.04
CA LEU A 228 14.64 -38.88 -15.01
C LEU A 228 16.12 -38.54 -14.72
N VAL A 229 16.74 -39.22 -13.74
CA VAL A 229 18.17 -39.05 -13.42
C VAL A 229 19.04 -39.36 -14.64
N SER A 230 18.75 -40.45 -15.36
CA SER A 230 19.51 -40.85 -16.54
C SER A 230 19.40 -39.82 -17.67
N LEU A 231 18.19 -39.32 -17.95
CA LEU A 231 17.95 -38.29 -18.96
C LEU A 231 18.68 -36.98 -18.65
N LEU A 232 18.54 -36.48 -17.42
CA LEU A 232 19.17 -35.22 -17.01
C LEU A 232 20.69 -35.34 -16.98
N HIS A 233 21.23 -36.50 -16.60
CA HIS A 233 22.68 -36.70 -16.61
C HIS A 233 23.26 -36.75 -18.02
N LEU A 234 22.58 -37.42 -18.95
CA LEU A 234 23.00 -37.49 -20.35
C LEU A 234 22.96 -36.12 -21.03
N SER A 235 21.88 -35.37 -20.77
CA SER A 235 21.59 -34.13 -21.48
C SER A 235 22.29 -32.92 -20.87
N CYS A 236 22.20 -32.75 -19.54
CA CYS A 236 22.74 -31.59 -18.84
C CYS A 236 24.18 -31.78 -18.35
N ARG A 237 24.69 -33.02 -18.32
CA ARG A 237 26.05 -33.39 -17.91
C ARG A 237 26.51 -32.69 -16.62
N PRO A 238 25.78 -32.85 -15.50
CA PRO A 238 26.15 -32.23 -14.23
C PRO A 238 27.53 -32.73 -13.77
N GLU A 239 28.33 -31.84 -13.18
CA GLU A 239 29.66 -32.18 -12.65
C GLU A 239 29.57 -33.22 -11.51
N TYR A 240 28.50 -33.12 -10.70
CA TYR A 240 28.26 -34.00 -9.56
C TYR A 240 26.80 -34.39 -9.44
N VAL A 241 26.56 -35.63 -9.00
CA VAL A 241 25.26 -36.13 -8.56
C VAL A 241 25.37 -36.54 -7.10
N TYR A 242 24.41 -36.14 -6.27
CA TYR A 242 24.40 -36.45 -4.85
C TYR A 242 23.39 -37.54 -4.53
N GLY A 243 23.85 -38.62 -3.91
CA GLY A 243 23.00 -39.67 -3.36
C GLY A 243 22.78 -39.44 -1.87
N LEU A 244 21.53 -39.53 -1.41
CA LEU A 244 21.16 -39.42 -0.01
C LEU A 244 20.80 -40.82 0.52
N SER A 245 21.44 -41.26 1.60
CA SER A 245 21.16 -42.53 2.26
C SER A 245 21.14 -42.38 3.78
N LYS A 246 20.61 -43.38 4.49
CA LYS A 246 20.68 -43.46 5.97
C LYS A 246 21.71 -44.51 6.37
N ASN A 247 22.51 -44.22 7.39
CA ASN A 247 23.38 -45.22 8.00
C ASN A 247 22.59 -46.14 8.96
N GLU A 248 23.28 -47.12 9.54
CA GLU A 248 22.72 -48.07 10.53
C GLU A 248 22.10 -47.39 11.76
N TYR A 249 22.48 -46.14 12.05
CA TYR A 249 21.96 -45.33 13.15
C TYR A 249 20.83 -44.37 12.72
N SER A 250 20.25 -44.56 11.53
CA SER A 250 19.20 -43.68 10.96
C SER A 250 19.61 -42.21 10.75
N VAL A 251 20.92 -41.93 10.69
CA VAL A 251 21.46 -40.61 10.38
C VAL A 251 21.66 -40.48 8.87
N SER A 252 21.14 -39.40 8.29
CA SER A 252 21.27 -39.09 6.87
C SER A 252 22.73 -38.81 6.49
N LYS A 253 23.20 -39.43 5.41
CA LYS A 253 24.52 -39.22 4.81
C LYS A 253 24.37 -38.85 3.34
N LEU A 254 25.13 -37.86 2.91
CA LEU A 254 25.20 -37.42 1.52
C LEU A 254 26.50 -37.93 0.89
N LYS A 255 26.40 -38.65 -0.22
CA LYS A 255 27.55 -39.17 -0.99
C LYS A 255 27.55 -38.53 -2.38
N ARG A 256 28.70 -37.98 -2.77
CA ARG A 256 28.90 -37.35 -4.08
C ARG A 256 29.40 -38.39 -5.09
N HIS A 257 28.79 -38.41 -6.27
CA HIS A 257 29.13 -39.32 -7.37
C HIS A 257 29.41 -38.51 -8.63
N THR A 258 30.40 -38.97 -9.42
CA THR A 258 30.78 -38.33 -10.69
C THR A 258 30.23 -39.11 -11.90
N ARG A 259 29.78 -40.36 -11.70
CA ARG A 259 29.19 -41.23 -12.72
C ARG A 259 27.97 -41.97 -12.15
N ILE A 260 26.90 -42.11 -12.95
CA ILE A 260 25.70 -42.87 -12.54
C ILE A 260 26.02 -44.34 -12.24
N GLY A 261 26.99 -44.95 -12.92
CA GLY A 261 27.36 -46.36 -12.67
C GLY A 261 27.87 -46.64 -11.25
N ASP A 262 28.37 -45.63 -10.53
CA ASP A 262 28.89 -45.76 -9.17
C ASP A 262 27.78 -45.69 -8.10
N THR A 263 26.52 -45.44 -8.49
CA THR A 263 25.37 -45.36 -7.59
C THR A 263 24.75 -46.72 -7.27
N GLN A 264 25.44 -47.84 -7.52
CA GLN A 264 24.98 -49.16 -7.05
C GLN A 264 24.83 -49.25 -5.52
N ASP A 265 25.38 -48.28 -4.78
CA ASP A 265 25.23 -48.11 -3.33
C ASP A 265 24.06 -47.19 -2.92
N VAL A 266 23.26 -46.71 -3.87
CA VAL A 266 22.08 -45.85 -3.61
C VAL A 266 20.84 -46.62 -4.06
N TYR A 267 20.52 -47.67 -3.31
CA TYR A 267 19.24 -48.37 -3.37
C TYR A 267 18.62 -48.41 -1.98
#